data_AF-A0AAU3SKB8-F1
#
_entry.id   AF-A0AAU3SKB8-F1
#
_cell.length_a   1.000
_cell.length_b   1.000
_cell.length_c   1.000
_cell.angle_alpha   90.00
_cell.angle_beta   90.00
_cell.angle_gamma   90.00
#
_symmetry.space_group_name_H-M   'P 1'
#
loop_
_entity.id
_entity.type
_entity.pdbx_description
1 polymer ?
#
loop_
_entity_poly.entity_id
_entity_poly.type
_entity_poly.pdbx_seq_one_letter_code
_entity_poly.pdbx_strand_id
1 'polypeptide(L)'
;MPLPVDLLPPTPQAIWQAIRQLQRDYRELLAARRSERTGNLRVYTSAGVLIVETGPTPTTHLDGSTQEGIRLFREDGSLVASVQATPSVTGVNTQSWTLYDRLGNAVMGDDPIPGQGLARPYLPIPFADSNYLEWPATFSIPWVDLKQTTIKKQQAMAYVVMGHTMDTGGASGEVRISVNGTVIGSPTAVTFSVTTTTVGPFALPGVHLADVDIRMQGRFTGGAGSLRGQVMAASQIQS
;
A
#
# COMPACT_ATOMS: atom_id res chain seq x y z
N MET A 1 -27.71 54.82 9.31
CA MET A 1 -27.41 55.95 8.39
C MET A 1 -25.96 56.34 8.62
N PRO A 2 -25.14 56.52 7.58
CA PRO A 2 -23.78 57.02 7.74
C PRO A 2 -23.82 58.38 8.45
N LEU A 3 -22.90 58.61 9.39
CA LEU A 3 -22.79 59.90 10.06
C LEU A 3 -22.23 60.92 9.05
N PRO A 4 -22.55 62.23 9.16
CA PRO A 4 -22.05 63.25 8.24
C PRO A 4 -20.51 63.30 8.10
N VAL A 5 -19.79 62.80 9.10
CA VAL A 5 -18.32 62.65 9.10
C VAL A 5 -17.83 61.52 8.18
N ASP A 6 -18.66 60.50 7.93
CA ASP A 6 -18.36 59.37 7.04
C ASP A 6 -18.45 59.75 5.55
N LEU A 7 -19.00 60.94 5.25
CA LEU A 7 -19.12 61.51 3.90
C LEU A 7 -18.03 62.54 3.58
N LEU A 8 -17.20 62.91 4.56
CA LEU A 8 -16.08 63.81 4.34
C LEU A 8 -14.96 63.06 3.60
N PRO A 9 -14.28 63.70 2.64
CA PRO A 9 -13.14 63.09 1.97
C PRO A 9 -12.09 62.70 3.03
N PRO A 10 -11.45 61.53 2.88
CA PRO A 10 -10.51 61.02 3.86
C PRO A 10 -9.43 62.07 4.13
N THR A 11 -9.14 62.30 5.41
CA THR A 11 -8.11 63.26 5.79
C THR A 11 -6.77 62.85 5.14
N PRO A 12 -5.88 63.80 4.82
CA PRO A 12 -4.57 63.48 4.26
C PRO A 12 -3.82 62.40 5.06
N GLN A 13 -4.02 62.38 6.38
CA GLN A 13 -3.45 61.42 7.30
C GLN A 13 -4.00 60.00 7.11
N ALA A 14 -5.31 59.85 6.88
CA ALA A 14 -5.96 58.58 6.55
C ALA A 14 -5.48 58.04 5.20
N ILE A 15 -5.31 58.91 4.20
CA ILE A 15 -4.74 58.55 2.89
C ILE A 15 -3.31 58.01 3.07
N TRP A 16 -2.48 58.69 3.87
CA TRP A 16 -1.11 58.23 4.16
C TRP A 16 -1.03 56.90 4.92
N GLN A 17 -2.00 56.60 5.79
CA GLN A 17 -2.09 55.31 6.47
C GLN A 17 -2.49 54.20 5.48
N ALA A 18 -3.49 54.44 4.64
CA ALA A 18 -3.90 53.50 3.60
C ALA A 18 -2.76 53.19 2.62
N ILE A 19 -2.00 54.20 2.19
CA ILE A 19 -0.81 54.02 1.33
C ILE A 19 0.24 53.13 2.02
N ARG A 20 0.50 53.36 3.32
CA ARG A 20 1.46 52.53 4.07
C ARG A 20 0.99 51.08 4.22
N GLN A 21 -0.31 50.87 4.43
CA GLN A 21 -0.86 49.52 4.49
C GLN A 21 -0.75 48.81 3.14
N LEU A 22 -1.16 49.47 2.05
CA LEU A 22 -1.02 48.92 0.68
C LEU A 22 0.44 48.60 0.32
N GLN A 23 1.40 49.40 0.76
CA GLN A 23 2.83 49.12 0.55
C GLN A 23 3.31 47.89 1.31
N ARG A 24 2.77 47.62 2.52
CA ARG A 24 3.07 46.38 3.26
C ARG A 24 2.43 45.18 2.57
N ASP A 25 1.14 45.25 2.26
CA ASP A 25 0.41 44.18 1.59
C ASP A 25 1.04 43.85 0.23
N TYR A 26 1.49 44.86 -0.53
CA TYR A 26 2.20 44.66 -1.80
C TYR A 26 3.56 43.97 -1.63
N ARG A 27 4.31 44.28 -0.56
CA ARG A 27 5.59 43.59 -0.28
C ARG A 27 5.35 42.13 0.11
N GLU A 28 4.33 41.87 0.90
CA GLU A 28 3.93 40.51 1.27
C GLU A 28 3.47 39.72 0.04
N LEU A 29 2.63 40.31 -0.81
CA LEU A 29 2.22 39.73 -2.09
C LEU A 29 3.41 39.47 -3.02
N LEU A 30 4.37 40.39 -3.12
CA LEU A 30 5.57 40.16 -3.93
C LEU A 30 6.45 39.03 -3.37
N ALA A 31 6.54 38.89 -2.05
CA ALA A 31 7.27 37.78 -1.43
C ALA A 31 6.57 36.44 -1.69
N ALA A 32 5.24 36.39 -1.52
CA ALA A 32 4.42 35.22 -1.84
C ALA A 32 4.54 34.83 -3.32
N ARG A 33 4.40 35.81 -4.22
CA ARG A 33 4.47 35.60 -5.67
C ARG A 33 5.86 35.16 -6.15
N ARG A 34 6.93 35.57 -5.47
CA ARG A 34 8.28 35.04 -5.75
C ARG A 34 8.38 33.56 -5.39
N SER A 35 7.87 33.15 -4.23
CA SER A 35 7.84 31.74 -3.82
C SER A 35 7.03 30.89 -4.80
N GLU A 36 5.86 31.37 -5.24
CA GLU A 36 5.04 30.68 -6.27
C GLU A 36 5.78 30.49 -7.60
N ARG A 37 6.58 31.48 -8.02
CA ARG A 37 7.24 31.48 -9.32
C ARG A 37 8.56 30.69 -9.34
N THR A 38 9.17 30.48 -8.18
CA THR A 38 10.42 29.71 -8.04
C THR A 38 10.20 28.25 -7.66
N GLY A 39 8.96 27.82 -7.41
CA GLY A 39 8.64 26.43 -7.05
C GLY A 39 9.13 25.98 -5.66
N ASN A 40 9.63 26.91 -4.84
CA ASN A 40 10.17 26.63 -3.52
C ASN A 40 9.22 27.15 -2.45
N LEU A 41 8.72 26.22 -1.64
CA LEU A 41 7.98 26.49 -0.41
C LEU A 41 8.71 25.84 0.75
N ARG A 42 8.98 26.62 1.80
CA ARG A 42 9.49 26.11 3.08
C ARG A 42 8.60 26.58 4.20
N VAL A 43 8.08 25.63 4.97
CA VAL A 43 7.18 25.89 6.11
C VAL A 43 7.89 25.50 7.39
N TYR A 44 7.87 26.39 8.38
CA TYR A 44 8.53 26.21 9.66
C TYR A 44 7.51 26.24 10.81
N THR A 45 7.81 25.54 11.91
CA THR A 45 7.11 25.71 13.19
C THR A 45 7.41 27.10 13.78
N SER A 46 6.64 27.50 14.79
CA SER A 46 6.91 28.71 15.57
C SER A 46 8.29 28.70 16.26
N ALA A 47 8.87 27.51 16.47
CA ALA A 47 10.21 27.33 17.01
C ALA A 47 11.32 27.34 15.93
N GLY A 48 10.97 27.55 14.66
CA GLY A 48 11.92 27.61 13.54
C GLY A 48 12.34 26.25 12.97
N VAL A 49 11.62 25.17 13.28
CA VAL A 49 11.91 23.83 12.74
C VAL A 49 11.19 23.65 11.40
N LEU A 50 11.92 23.21 10.37
CA LEU A 50 11.33 22.93 9.05
C LEU A 50 10.38 21.73 9.14
N ILE A 51 9.17 21.85 8.57
CA ILE A 51 8.15 20.78 8.55
C ILE A 51 7.71 20.38 7.14
N VAL A 52 7.78 21.30 6.17
CA VAL A 52 7.47 21.02 4.75
C VAL A 52 8.45 21.77 3.87
N GLU A 53 8.97 21.10 2.86
CA GLU A 53 9.78 21.71 1.81
C GLU A 53 9.38 21.18 0.43
N THR A 54 9.30 22.08 -0.55
CA THR A 54 9.14 21.76 -1.97
C THR A 54 10.22 22.46 -2.80
N GLY A 55 10.50 21.93 -3.99
CA GLY A 55 11.45 22.49 -4.94
C GLY A 55 12.80 21.75 -4.91
N PRO A 56 13.93 22.44 -5.13
CA PRO A 56 15.24 21.79 -5.21
C PRO A 56 15.59 21.03 -3.94
N THR A 57 15.80 19.72 -4.08
CA THR A 57 16.24 18.85 -2.99
C THR A 57 17.77 18.90 -2.85
N PRO A 58 18.33 18.55 -1.68
CA PRO A 58 19.78 18.50 -1.47
C PRO A 58 20.47 17.37 -2.23
N THR A 59 19.69 16.38 -2.69
CA THR A 59 20.17 15.29 -3.53
C THR A 59 20.15 15.74 -4.99
N THR A 60 21.19 15.41 -5.76
CA THR A 60 21.20 15.62 -7.21
C THR A 60 20.87 14.31 -7.92
N HIS A 61 20.44 14.42 -9.18
CA HIS A 61 20.40 13.26 -10.07
C HIS A 61 21.81 12.69 -10.28
N LEU A 62 21.91 11.46 -10.81
CA LEU A 62 23.21 10.81 -11.05
C LEU A 62 24.07 11.55 -12.09
N ASP A 63 23.43 12.32 -12.98
CA ASP A 63 24.07 13.19 -13.96
C ASP A 63 24.50 14.56 -13.38
N GLY A 64 24.29 14.77 -12.07
CA GLY A 64 24.61 16.01 -11.36
C GLY A 64 23.55 17.11 -11.53
N SER A 65 22.47 16.87 -12.26
CA SER A 65 21.39 17.85 -12.39
C SER A 65 20.61 18.01 -11.07
N THR A 66 20.08 19.22 -10.85
CA THR A 66 19.24 19.52 -9.69
C THR A 66 17.99 18.65 -9.71
N GLN A 67 17.66 18.07 -8.58
CA GLN A 67 16.42 17.35 -8.40
C GLN A 67 15.38 18.22 -7.71
N GLU A 68 14.17 18.24 -8.27
CA GLU A 68 12.98 18.80 -7.62
C GLU A 68 12.26 17.73 -6.80
N GLY A 69 11.65 18.09 -5.67
CA GLY A 69 10.95 17.13 -4.83
C GLY A 69 10.11 17.75 -3.72
N ILE A 70 9.59 16.88 -2.86
CA ILE A 70 8.82 17.27 -1.66
C ILE A 70 9.41 16.54 -0.47
N ARG A 71 9.60 17.21 0.66
CA ARG A 71 10.06 16.61 1.91
C ARG A 71 9.19 17.06 3.06
N LEU A 72 8.76 16.10 3.87
CA LEU A 72 7.97 16.30 5.07
C LEU A 72 8.81 15.90 6.27
N PHE A 73 8.81 16.73 7.30
CA PHE A 73 9.60 16.54 8.51
C PHE A 73 8.70 16.52 9.75
N ARG A 74 9.16 15.83 10.79
CA ARG A 74 8.54 15.84 12.11
C ARG A 74 8.91 17.13 12.86
N GLU A 75 8.25 17.35 14.00
CA GLU A 75 8.54 18.49 14.89
C GLU A 75 9.97 18.50 15.45
N ASP A 76 10.64 17.35 15.48
CA ASP A 76 12.06 17.22 15.86
C ASP A 76 13.03 17.45 14.69
N GLY A 77 12.51 17.75 13.49
CA GLY A 77 13.30 17.97 12.27
C GLY A 77 13.68 16.69 11.53
N SER A 78 13.31 15.49 12.01
CA SER A 78 13.57 14.24 11.30
C SER A 78 12.65 14.06 10.10
N LEU A 79 13.17 13.47 9.02
CA LEU A 79 12.41 13.22 7.79
C LEU A 79 11.33 12.14 8.03
N VAL A 80 10.08 12.41 7.64
CA VAL A 80 8.98 11.42 7.68
C VAL A 80 8.60 10.92 6.30
N ALA A 81 8.63 11.79 5.29
CA ALA A 81 8.33 11.42 3.91
C ALA A 81 9.15 12.25 2.93
N SER A 82 9.53 11.67 1.79
CA SER A 82 10.11 12.41 0.68
C SER A 82 9.59 11.92 -0.66
N VAL A 83 9.59 12.81 -1.64
CA VAL A 83 9.59 12.50 -3.07
C VAL A 83 10.94 13.00 -3.59
N GLN A 84 11.86 12.08 -3.77
CA GLN A 84 13.21 12.36 -4.27
C GLN A 84 13.76 11.08 -4.92
N ALA A 85 14.88 11.19 -5.61
CA ALA A 85 15.54 10.09 -6.26
C ALA A 85 16.76 9.75 -5.41
N THR A 86 16.83 8.48 -5.03
CA THR A 86 17.96 7.93 -4.30
C THR A 86 18.80 7.11 -5.28
N PRO A 87 20.14 7.19 -5.21
CA PRO A 87 21.00 6.38 -6.06
C PRO A 87 20.62 4.91 -5.96
N SER A 88 20.15 4.33 -7.06
CA SER A 88 19.81 2.92 -7.11
C SER A 88 21.04 2.06 -7.38
N VAL A 89 20.96 0.78 -7.00
CA VAL A 89 21.99 -0.23 -7.31
C VAL A 89 22.17 -0.47 -8.81
N THR A 90 21.19 -0.09 -9.64
CA THR A 90 21.22 -0.24 -11.10
C THR A 90 21.69 1.02 -11.83
N GLY A 91 22.01 2.10 -11.11
CA GLY A 91 22.44 3.36 -11.72
C GLY A 91 21.31 4.17 -12.38
N VAL A 92 20.04 3.85 -12.09
CA VAL A 92 18.88 4.65 -12.49
C VAL A 92 18.47 5.56 -11.33
N ASN A 93 18.26 6.86 -11.57
CA ASN A 93 17.91 7.84 -10.53
C ASN A 93 16.54 8.48 -10.79
N THR A 94 15.51 7.63 -10.81
CA THR A 94 14.10 7.99 -10.90
C THR A 94 13.57 8.39 -9.53
N GLN A 95 12.66 9.37 -9.51
CA GLN A 95 12.00 9.78 -8.27
C GLN A 95 11.11 8.67 -7.73
N SER A 96 11.14 8.51 -6.42
CA SER A 96 10.24 7.64 -5.66
C SER A 96 9.69 8.42 -4.49
N TRP A 97 8.50 8.05 -4.03
CA TRP A 97 8.03 8.46 -2.72
C TRP A 97 8.50 7.46 -1.67
N THR A 98 8.94 7.94 -0.52
CA THR A 98 9.40 7.09 0.58
C THR A 98 8.91 7.62 1.91
N LEU A 99 8.44 6.72 2.78
CA LEU A 99 8.14 6.96 4.18
C LEU A 99 9.30 6.43 5.06
N TYR A 100 9.69 7.21 6.05
CA TYR A 100 10.83 6.91 6.92
C TYR A 100 10.40 6.74 8.37
N ASP A 101 11.07 5.85 9.11
CA ASP A 101 10.96 5.77 10.56
C ASP A 101 11.76 6.89 11.26
N ARG A 102 11.79 6.89 12.60
CA ARG A 102 12.53 7.89 13.38
C ARG A 102 14.06 7.76 13.29
N LEU A 103 14.56 6.61 12.86
CA LEU A 103 15.99 6.37 12.66
C LEU A 103 16.43 6.69 11.23
N GLY A 104 15.51 7.14 10.37
CA GLY A 104 15.78 7.44 8.97
C GLY A 104 15.76 6.22 8.05
N ASN A 105 15.26 5.06 8.52
CA ASN A 105 15.10 3.88 7.66
C ASN A 105 13.85 4.02 6.80
N ALA A 106 13.96 3.69 5.52
CA ALA A 106 12.80 3.57 4.64
C ALA A 106 11.90 2.40 5.09
N VAL A 107 10.64 2.72 5.41
CA VAL A 107 9.58 1.81 5.86
C VAL A 107 8.75 1.33 4.67
N MET A 108 8.38 2.26 3.78
CA MET A 108 7.53 2.00 2.62
C MET A 108 7.87 2.99 1.51
N GLY A 109 7.75 2.56 0.25
CA GLY A 109 7.92 3.41 -0.92
C GLY A 109 7.58 2.64 -2.19
N ASP A 110 7.38 3.34 -3.30
CA ASP A 110 7.29 2.72 -4.62
C ASP A 110 8.66 2.24 -5.10
N ASP A 111 8.67 1.33 -6.08
CA ASP A 111 9.90 0.85 -6.69
C ASP A 111 10.32 1.75 -7.87
N PRO A 112 11.35 2.60 -7.72
CA PRO A 112 11.75 3.55 -8.75
C PRO A 112 12.34 2.85 -9.99
N ILE A 113 12.83 1.61 -9.88
CA ILE A 113 13.56 0.95 -10.97
C ILE A 113 12.62 0.36 -12.04
N PRO A 114 11.68 -0.55 -11.70
CA PRO A 114 10.67 -1.03 -12.64
C PRO A 114 9.47 -0.07 -12.78
N GLY A 115 9.35 0.92 -11.88
CA GLY A 115 8.21 1.85 -11.84
C GLY A 115 6.90 1.20 -11.40
N GLN A 116 6.97 0.03 -10.76
CA GLN A 116 5.81 -0.75 -10.32
C GLN A 116 6.10 -1.47 -9.00
N GLY A 117 5.11 -1.50 -8.11
CA GLY A 117 5.19 -2.25 -6.86
C GLY A 117 5.82 -1.48 -5.70
N LEU A 118 6.06 -2.20 -4.61
CA LEU A 118 6.65 -1.68 -3.37
C LEU A 118 8.16 -1.96 -3.37
N ALA A 119 8.98 -0.94 -3.16
CA ALA A 119 10.41 -1.15 -2.86
C ALA A 119 10.58 -1.75 -1.46
N ARG A 120 9.72 -1.35 -0.52
CA ARG A 120 9.69 -1.82 0.87
C ARG A 120 8.26 -1.87 1.43
N PRO A 121 7.98 -2.78 2.38
CA PRO A 121 8.89 -3.81 2.90
C PRO A 121 9.17 -4.92 1.89
N TYR A 122 10.26 -5.67 2.08
CA TYR A 122 10.49 -6.88 1.29
C TYR A 122 9.38 -7.89 1.59
N LEU A 123 8.61 -8.25 0.57
CA LEU A 123 7.55 -9.23 0.71
C LEU A 123 8.17 -10.63 0.53
N PRO A 124 8.08 -11.52 1.53
CA PRO A 124 8.57 -12.88 1.37
C PRO A 124 7.77 -13.57 0.26
N ILE A 125 8.48 -14.30 -0.60
CA ILE A 125 7.86 -15.17 -1.62
C ILE A 125 7.78 -16.56 -1.00
N PRO A 126 6.60 -17.02 -0.54
CA PRO A 126 6.47 -18.37 -0.01
C PRO A 126 6.60 -19.38 -1.14
N PHE A 127 7.36 -20.45 -0.90
CA PHE A 127 7.39 -21.63 -1.76
C PHE A 127 6.46 -22.69 -1.17
N ALA A 128 5.75 -23.40 -2.04
CA ALA A 128 4.95 -24.57 -1.68
C ALA A 128 5.63 -25.85 -2.19
N ASP A 129 5.26 -26.99 -1.61
CA ASP A 129 5.80 -28.28 -2.00
C ASP A 129 5.40 -28.60 -3.45
N SER A 130 6.39 -28.91 -4.30
CA SER A 130 6.15 -29.22 -5.72
C SER A 130 5.74 -30.67 -5.95
N ASN A 131 6.18 -31.57 -5.08
CA ASN A 131 5.85 -32.98 -5.13
C ASN A 131 4.45 -33.22 -4.55
N TYR A 132 3.47 -33.49 -5.41
CA TYR A 132 2.09 -33.67 -4.97
C TYR A 132 1.88 -34.85 -4.01
N LEU A 133 2.81 -35.82 -3.98
CA LEU A 133 2.75 -36.95 -3.04
C LEU A 133 3.02 -36.53 -1.58
N GLU A 134 3.58 -35.35 -1.36
CA GLU A 134 3.79 -34.76 -0.03
C GLU A 134 2.59 -33.92 0.43
N TRP A 135 1.66 -33.63 -0.48
CA TRP A 135 0.45 -32.89 -0.14
C TRP A 135 -0.45 -33.74 0.77
N PRO A 136 -1.13 -33.13 1.77
CA PRO A 136 -2.12 -33.81 2.58
C PRO A 136 -3.15 -34.56 1.74
N ALA A 137 -3.45 -35.79 2.13
CA ALA A 137 -4.32 -36.69 1.41
C ALA A 137 -5.57 -37.05 2.22
N THR A 138 -6.68 -37.31 1.52
CA THR A 138 -7.91 -37.83 2.11
C THR A 138 -8.62 -38.78 1.16
N PHE A 139 -9.28 -39.79 1.72
CA PHE A 139 -10.27 -40.63 1.03
C PHE A 139 -11.67 -40.48 1.64
N SER A 140 -11.86 -39.47 2.51
CA SER A 140 -13.10 -39.26 3.25
C SER A 140 -14.22 -38.75 2.33
N ILE A 141 -15.39 -39.37 2.40
CA ILE A 141 -16.61 -38.91 1.71
C ILE A 141 -17.18 -37.63 2.35
N PRO A 142 -17.21 -37.50 3.69
CA PRO A 142 -17.42 -36.20 4.33
C PRO A 142 -16.27 -35.21 4.04
N TRP A 143 -16.59 -33.93 4.05
CA TRP A 143 -15.61 -32.85 4.00
C TRP A 143 -14.67 -32.92 5.20
N VAL A 144 -13.37 -32.94 4.93
CA VAL A 144 -12.32 -32.86 5.95
C VAL A 144 -11.36 -31.71 5.63
N ASP A 145 -10.77 -31.12 6.68
CA ASP A 145 -9.79 -30.06 6.54
C ASP A 145 -8.43 -30.66 6.12
N LEU A 146 -7.88 -30.19 4.99
CA LEU A 146 -6.57 -30.60 4.48
C LEU A 146 -5.46 -29.63 4.92
N LYS A 147 -5.78 -28.33 4.95
CA LYS A 147 -4.91 -27.27 5.47
C LYS A 147 -5.77 -26.21 6.16
N GLN A 148 -5.23 -25.64 7.23
CA GLN A 148 -5.86 -24.57 8.01
C GLN A 148 -4.83 -23.50 8.35
N THR A 149 -5.27 -22.25 8.39
CA THR A 149 -4.51 -21.13 8.95
C THR A 149 -5.45 -20.12 9.60
N THR A 150 -4.93 -19.36 10.55
CA THR A 150 -5.62 -18.21 11.14
C THR A 150 -4.79 -16.97 10.90
N ILE A 151 -5.39 -15.95 10.28
CA ILE A 151 -4.73 -14.69 9.94
C ILE A 151 -5.38 -13.52 10.67
N LYS A 152 -4.62 -12.45 10.86
CA LYS A 152 -5.18 -11.14 11.26
C LYS A 152 -5.63 -10.38 10.02
N LYS A 153 -6.87 -9.91 9.99
CA LYS A 153 -7.40 -9.13 8.86
C LYS A 153 -6.70 -7.78 8.75
N GLN A 154 -5.93 -7.60 7.68
CA GLN A 154 -5.25 -6.36 7.30
C GLN A 154 -5.98 -5.67 6.14
N GLN A 155 -6.37 -6.42 5.11
CA GLN A 155 -7.10 -5.92 3.94
C GLN A 155 -8.54 -6.46 3.88
N ALA A 156 -9.39 -5.82 3.07
CA ALA A 156 -10.81 -6.15 2.99
C ALA A 156 -11.09 -7.47 2.26
N MET A 157 -10.27 -7.82 1.28
CA MET A 157 -10.45 -8.96 0.39
C MET A 157 -9.28 -9.94 0.50
N ALA A 158 -9.46 -11.17 0.01
CA ALA A 158 -8.39 -12.15 -0.14
C ALA A 158 -8.62 -13.05 -1.36
N TYR A 159 -7.56 -13.73 -1.77
CA TYR A 159 -7.65 -14.89 -2.65
C TYR A 159 -6.77 -16.03 -2.11
N VAL A 160 -7.11 -17.26 -2.50
CA VAL A 160 -6.35 -18.47 -2.17
C VAL A 160 -6.15 -19.29 -3.43
N VAL A 161 -4.94 -19.76 -3.68
CA VAL A 161 -4.60 -20.69 -4.76
C VAL A 161 -4.46 -22.08 -4.15
N MET A 162 -5.36 -22.98 -4.53
CA MET A 162 -5.34 -24.39 -4.11
C MET A 162 -4.64 -25.22 -5.18
N GLY A 163 -3.63 -26.01 -4.81
CA GLY A 163 -3.12 -27.12 -5.60
C GLY A 163 -3.90 -28.38 -5.24
N HIS A 164 -4.35 -29.15 -6.23
CA HIS A 164 -5.11 -30.37 -6.00
C HIS A 164 -4.88 -31.39 -7.11
N THR A 165 -5.07 -32.66 -6.78
CA THR A 165 -5.05 -33.80 -7.71
C THR A 165 -5.63 -35.04 -7.04
N MET A 166 -6.11 -35.98 -7.85
CA MET A 166 -6.26 -37.37 -7.40
C MET A 166 -4.94 -38.13 -7.51
N ASP A 167 -4.80 -39.26 -6.81
CA ASP A 167 -3.65 -40.16 -6.93
C ASP A 167 -3.70 -41.07 -8.16
N THR A 168 -4.90 -41.36 -8.68
CA THR A 168 -5.09 -42.32 -9.78
C THR A 168 -6.11 -41.85 -10.80
N GLY A 169 -5.90 -42.23 -12.06
CA GLY A 169 -6.85 -41.99 -13.15
C GLY A 169 -8.21 -42.63 -12.90
N GLY A 170 -9.29 -41.92 -13.21
CA GLY A 170 -10.66 -42.39 -12.99
C GLY A 170 -11.21 -42.15 -11.57
N ALA A 171 -10.39 -41.65 -10.64
CA ALA A 171 -10.85 -41.16 -9.35
C ALA A 171 -11.36 -39.72 -9.43
N SER A 172 -12.24 -39.37 -8.51
CA SER A 172 -12.86 -38.05 -8.40
C SER A 172 -12.93 -37.60 -6.94
N GLY A 173 -12.76 -36.30 -6.75
CA GLY A 173 -12.97 -35.64 -5.47
C GLY A 173 -13.39 -34.19 -5.69
N GLU A 174 -13.53 -33.47 -4.60
CA GLU A 174 -13.80 -32.04 -4.62
C GLU A 174 -12.99 -31.33 -3.55
N VAL A 175 -12.58 -30.10 -3.85
CA VAL A 175 -11.94 -29.20 -2.89
C VAL A 175 -12.71 -27.89 -2.78
N ARG A 176 -12.65 -27.24 -1.62
CA ARG A 176 -13.26 -25.92 -1.41
C ARG A 176 -12.52 -25.14 -0.34
N ILE A 177 -12.73 -23.82 -0.34
CA ILE A 177 -12.31 -22.94 0.74
C ILE A 177 -13.49 -22.65 1.66
N SER A 178 -13.23 -22.61 2.96
CA SER A 178 -14.14 -22.01 3.94
C SER A 178 -13.44 -20.95 4.77
N VAL A 179 -14.19 -19.92 5.15
CA VAL A 179 -13.73 -18.80 5.97
C VAL A 179 -14.67 -18.70 7.17
N ASN A 180 -14.13 -18.84 8.39
CA ASN A 180 -14.90 -18.93 9.63
C ASN A 180 -16.07 -19.94 9.52
N GLY A 181 -15.83 -21.09 8.90
CA GLY A 181 -16.81 -22.14 8.66
C GLY A 181 -17.80 -21.89 7.51
N THR A 182 -17.80 -20.70 6.90
CA THR A 182 -18.65 -20.40 5.73
C THR A 182 -17.93 -20.75 4.44
N VAL A 183 -18.55 -21.56 3.57
CA VAL A 183 -17.97 -21.95 2.29
C VAL A 183 -17.91 -20.76 1.33
N ILE A 184 -16.78 -20.62 0.64
CA ILE A 184 -16.57 -19.60 -0.39
C ILE A 184 -16.77 -20.21 -1.77
N GLY A 185 -17.77 -19.71 -2.49
CA GLY A 185 -18.09 -20.17 -3.84
C GLY A 185 -18.55 -21.63 -3.91
N SER A 186 -18.51 -22.19 -5.12
CA SER A 186 -18.83 -23.60 -5.36
C SER A 186 -17.58 -24.49 -5.17
N PRO A 187 -17.73 -25.74 -4.71
CA PRO A 187 -16.64 -26.70 -4.72
C PRO A 187 -16.03 -26.91 -6.11
N THR A 188 -14.71 -27.05 -6.16
CA THR A 188 -13.95 -27.37 -7.37
C THR A 188 -13.84 -28.89 -7.51
N ALA A 189 -14.29 -29.43 -8.63
CA ALA A 189 -14.10 -30.85 -8.95
C ALA A 189 -12.62 -31.17 -9.23
N VAL A 190 -12.17 -32.32 -8.76
CA VAL A 190 -10.78 -32.78 -8.85
C VAL A 190 -10.73 -34.12 -9.57
N THR A 191 -9.82 -34.23 -10.53
CA THR A 191 -9.50 -35.45 -11.28
C THR A 191 -8.01 -35.74 -11.18
N PHE A 192 -7.54 -36.80 -11.85
CA PHE A 192 -6.11 -37.11 -11.92
C PHE A 192 -5.36 -36.14 -12.85
N SER A 193 -5.02 -34.98 -12.30
CA SER A 193 -4.16 -33.98 -12.92
C SER A 193 -3.70 -33.02 -11.84
N VAL A 194 -2.39 -32.80 -11.72
CA VAL A 194 -1.82 -31.81 -10.81
C VAL A 194 -2.16 -30.42 -11.35
N THR A 195 -3.14 -29.78 -10.74
CA THR A 195 -3.64 -28.47 -11.18
C THR A 195 -3.78 -27.52 -10.01
N THR A 196 -3.85 -26.23 -10.34
CA THR A 196 -4.13 -25.18 -9.37
C THR A 196 -5.45 -24.49 -9.70
N THR A 197 -6.13 -24.00 -8.67
CA THR A 197 -7.36 -23.22 -8.82
C THR A 197 -7.35 -22.06 -7.85
N THR A 198 -7.59 -20.86 -8.37
CA THR A 198 -7.70 -19.64 -7.58
C THR A 198 -9.14 -19.44 -7.13
N VAL A 199 -9.36 -19.32 -5.82
CA VAL A 199 -10.63 -18.92 -5.21
C VAL A 199 -10.49 -17.49 -4.75
N GLY A 200 -11.29 -16.60 -5.34
CA GLY A 200 -11.33 -15.18 -5.01
C GLY A 200 -11.43 -14.29 -6.26
N PRO A 201 -11.42 -12.96 -6.06
CA PRO A 201 -11.36 -12.30 -4.75
C PRO A 201 -12.64 -12.51 -3.94
N PHE A 202 -12.52 -12.68 -2.62
CA PHE A 202 -13.66 -12.77 -1.69
C PHE A 202 -13.43 -11.87 -0.48
N ALA A 203 -14.53 -11.38 0.11
CA ALA A 203 -14.47 -10.51 1.28
C ALA A 203 -14.07 -11.30 2.54
N LEU A 204 -13.09 -10.79 3.29
CA LEU A 204 -12.76 -11.32 4.60
C LEU A 204 -13.76 -10.78 5.65
N PRO A 205 -14.33 -11.63 6.52
CA PRO A 205 -15.25 -11.17 7.57
C PRO A 205 -14.51 -10.40 8.67
N GLY A 206 -15.27 -9.72 9.53
CA GLY A 206 -14.73 -9.04 10.72
C GLY A 206 -14.11 -7.66 10.46
N VAL A 207 -13.64 -7.04 11.54
CA VAL A 207 -12.99 -5.72 11.54
C VAL A 207 -11.47 -5.83 11.36
N HIS A 208 -10.79 -4.70 11.20
CA HIS A 208 -9.33 -4.66 11.15
C HIS A 208 -8.72 -5.35 12.39
N LEU A 209 -7.72 -6.22 12.16
CA LEU A 209 -7.05 -7.09 13.13
C LEU A 209 -7.92 -8.16 13.80
N ALA A 210 -9.15 -8.40 13.33
CA ALA A 210 -9.91 -9.58 13.74
C ALA A 210 -9.21 -10.87 13.28
N ASP A 211 -9.34 -11.94 14.06
CA ASP A 211 -8.91 -13.27 13.65
C ASP A 211 -9.86 -13.84 12.60
N VAL A 212 -9.28 -14.36 11.52
CA VAL A 212 -10.00 -15.00 10.43
C VAL A 212 -9.40 -16.37 10.18
N ASP A 213 -10.22 -17.40 10.36
CA ASP A 213 -9.88 -18.80 10.13
C ASP A 213 -10.18 -19.17 8.67
N ILE A 214 -9.16 -19.64 7.95
CA ILE A 214 -9.28 -20.04 6.55
C ILE A 214 -8.87 -21.51 6.43
N ARG A 215 -9.74 -22.32 5.82
CA ARG A 215 -9.51 -23.76 5.64
C ARG A 215 -9.67 -24.17 4.20
N MET A 216 -8.72 -24.97 3.72
CA MET A 216 -8.90 -25.78 2.53
C MET A 216 -9.48 -27.13 2.96
N GLN A 217 -10.64 -27.46 2.41
CA GLN A 217 -11.33 -28.72 2.68
C GLN A 217 -11.34 -29.59 1.43
N GLY A 218 -11.28 -30.90 1.64
CA GLY A 218 -11.39 -31.90 0.58
C GLY A 218 -12.42 -32.97 0.92
N ARG A 219 -13.05 -33.54 -0.10
CA ARG A 219 -13.82 -34.78 0.00
C ARG A 219 -13.61 -35.65 -1.22
N PHE A 220 -13.63 -36.96 -1.00
CA PHE A 220 -13.60 -37.98 -2.04
C PHE A 220 -15.01 -38.25 -2.55
N THR A 221 -15.18 -38.38 -3.88
CA THR A 221 -16.50 -38.61 -4.49
C THR A 221 -16.61 -39.93 -5.26
N GLY A 222 -15.49 -40.57 -5.61
CA GLY A 222 -15.52 -41.92 -6.21
C GLY A 222 -14.19 -42.37 -6.85
N GLY A 223 -14.05 -43.68 -7.09
CA GLY A 223 -12.87 -44.30 -7.72
C GLY A 223 -11.89 -44.92 -6.71
N ALA A 224 -10.58 -44.93 -7.04
CA ALA A 224 -9.52 -45.48 -6.18
C ALA A 224 -8.44 -44.43 -5.85
N GLY A 225 -7.65 -44.66 -4.79
CA GLY A 225 -6.62 -43.73 -4.33
C GLY A 225 -7.16 -42.60 -3.45
N SER A 226 -6.34 -41.56 -3.22
CA SER A 226 -6.72 -40.42 -2.38
C SER A 226 -6.85 -39.13 -3.20
N LEU A 227 -7.68 -38.22 -2.70
CA LEU A 227 -7.64 -36.81 -3.06
C LEU A 227 -6.49 -36.15 -2.30
N ARG A 228 -5.69 -35.34 -2.99
CA ARG A 228 -4.62 -34.55 -2.38
C ARG A 228 -4.83 -33.07 -2.61
N GLY A 229 -4.43 -32.25 -1.64
CA GLY A 229 -4.49 -30.82 -1.80
C GLY A 229 -3.67 -30.01 -0.81
N GLN A 230 -3.18 -28.86 -1.28
CA GLN A 230 -2.38 -27.91 -0.53
C GLN A 230 -2.71 -26.47 -0.95
N VAL A 231 -2.46 -25.52 -0.06
CA VAL A 231 -2.47 -24.09 -0.40
C VAL A 231 -1.12 -23.72 -1.01
N MET A 232 -1.14 -23.27 -2.26
CA MET A 232 0.06 -22.87 -3.02
C MET A 232 0.41 -21.41 -2.76
N ALA A 233 -0.61 -20.56 -2.62
CA ALA A 233 -0.47 -19.15 -2.29
C ALA A 233 -1.76 -18.65 -1.63
N ALA A 234 -1.63 -17.66 -0.75
CA ALA A 234 -2.77 -16.93 -0.20
C ALA A 234 -2.33 -15.51 0.13
N SER A 235 -3.13 -14.53 -0.28
CA SER A 235 -2.84 -13.11 -0.06
C SER A 235 -4.09 -12.34 0.30
N GLN A 236 -3.96 -11.37 1.19
CA GLN A 236 -4.96 -10.34 1.40
C GLN A 236 -4.75 -9.23 0.36
N ILE A 237 -5.82 -8.68 -0.19
CA ILE A 237 -5.79 -7.63 -1.21
C ILE A 237 -6.78 -6.52 -0.87
N GLN A 238 -6.50 -5.32 -1.37
CA GLN A 238 -7.44 -4.19 -1.29
C GLN A 238 -8.69 -4.47 -2.14
N SER A 239 -9.79 -3.81 -1.80
CA SER A 239 -11.07 -3.88 -2.54
C SER A 239 -10.98 -3.24 -3.92
#